data_AF-A0A671P157-F1
#
_entry.id   AF-A0A671P157-F1
#
_cell.length_a   1.000
_cell.length_b   1.000
_cell.length_c   1.000
_cell.angle_alpha   90.00
_cell.angle_beta   90.00
_cell.angle_gamma   90.00
#
_symmetry.space_group_name_H-M   'P 1'
#
loop_
_entity.id
_entity.type
_entity.pdbx_description
1 polymer ?
#
loop_
_entity_poly.entity_id
_entity_poly.type
_entity_poly.pdbx_seq_one_letter_code
_entity_poly.pdbx_strand_id
1 'polypeptide(L)'
;MLQFGGRVRGVPALVSLILVALAAASSDLFDNQLGDINYCKKQCQMSIKNKSPAKDSIMNACHRGCRLYSICQFVNGNTGINTSKEECQGACQEAYSKLLEQEACSTGCASQPAEPEIKRRKVRLSDFTSQSKK
;
A
#
# COMPACT_ATOMS: atom_id res chain seq x y z
N MET A 1 -15.97 18.74 46.85
CA MET A 1 -15.86 20.06 46.21
C MET A 1 -14.39 20.32 45.91
N LEU A 2 -13.90 20.06 44.70
CA LEU A 2 -12.66 20.67 44.22
C LEU A 2 -12.80 20.87 42.71
N GLN A 3 -13.07 22.12 42.35
CA GLN A 3 -13.10 22.59 40.97
C GLN A 3 -11.67 22.71 40.46
N PHE A 4 -11.34 22.02 39.36
CA PHE A 4 -10.18 22.38 38.53
C PHE A 4 -10.72 22.89 37.20
N GLY A 5 -11.00 24.19 37.18
CA GLY A 5 -11.20 24.95 35.96
C GLY A 5 -9.87 25.08 35.22
N GLY A 6 -9.77 24.45 34.06
CA GLY A 6 -8.63 24.56 33.16
C GLY A 6 -9.08 24.21 31.75
N ARG A 7 -9.37 25.23 30.94
CA ARG A 7 -9.83 25.11 29.55
C ARG A 7 -8.69 24.58 28.67
N VAL A 8 -8.48 23.26 28.65
CA VAL A 8 -7.56 22.55 27.73
C VAL A 8 -8.17 22.47 26.32
N ARG A 9 -8.28 23.62 25.65
CA ARG A 9 -8.99 23.76 24.36
C ARG A 9 -8.03 23.91 23.17
N GLY A 10 -6.87 23.22 23.21
CA GLY A 10 -5.86 23.32 22.14
C GLY A 10 -4.82 22.19 22.08
N VAL A 11 -4.53 21.50 23.19
CA VAL A 11 -3.57 20.39 23.22
C VAL A 11 -4.04 19.11 22.50
N PRO A 12 -5.31 18.66 22.60
CA PRO A 12 -5.70 17.39 21.99
C PRO A 12 -5.77 17.48 20.46
N ALA A 13 -6.12 18.65 19.92
CA ALA A 13 -6.18 18.87 18.47
C ALA A 13 -4.80 18.79 17.82
N LEU A 14 -3.77 19.37 18.45
CA LEU A 14 -2.39 19.31 17.95
C LEU A 14 -1.82 17.89 18.01
N VAL A 15 -2.08 17.15 19.09
CA VAL A 15 -1.68 15.74 19.21
C VAL A 15 -2.40 14.88 18.17
N SER A 16 -3.70 15.09 17.93
CA SER A 16 -4.45 14.42 16.87
C SER A 16 -3.93 14.76 15.46
N LEU A 17 -3.58 16.03 15.20
CA LEU A 17 -2.97 16.46 13.94
C LEU A 17 -1.60 15.82 13.71
N ILE A 18 -0.78 15.71 14.76
CA ILE A 18 0.52 15.03 14.69
C ILE A 18 0.33 13.53 14.44
N LEU A 19 -0.63 12.87 15.08
CA LEU A 19 -0.94 11.46 14.82
C LEU A 19 -1.41 11.21 13.38
N VAL A 20 -2.27 12.08 12.83
CA VAL A 20 -2.74 11.98 11.44
C VAL A 20 -1.60 12.23 10.45
N ALA A 21 -0.72 13.21 10.72
CA ALA A 21 0.45 13.47 9.90
C ALA A 21 1.45 12.30 9.92
N LEU A 22 1.63 11.66 11.08
CA LEU A 22 2.49 10.49 11.23
C LEU A 22 1.92 9.27 10.51
N ALA A 23 0.61 9.06 10.53
CA ALA A 23 -0.06 8.02 9.75
C ALA A 23 0.10 8.25 8.24
N ALA A 24 -0.06 9.49 7.76
CA ALA A 24 0.14 9.84 6.35
C ALA A 24 1.61 9.71 5.90
N ALA A 25 2.56 10.04 6.76
CA ALA A 25 3.99 9.87 6.50
C ALA A 25 4.42 8.39 6.51
N SER A 26 3.80 7.56 7.37
CA SER A 26 4.10 6.13 7.43
C SER A 26 3.82 5.41 6.11
N SER A 27 2.76 5.79 5.38
CA SER A 27 2.43 5.22 4.07
C SER A 27 3.55 5.32 3.04
N ASP A 28 4.47 6.29 3.17
CA ASP A 28 5.61 6.47 2.26
C ASP A 28 6.89 5.83 2.79
N LEU A 29 7.04 5.71 4.12
CA LEU A 29 8.20 5.08 4.75
C LEU A 29 8.23 3.55 4.49
N PHE A 30 7.06 2.92 4.37
CA PHE A 30 6.95 1.50 3.99
C PHE A 30 7.36 1.23 2.53
N ASP A 31 7.42 2.22 1.63
CA ASP A 31 7.82 2.02 0.22
C ASP A 31 9.27 1.52 0.09
N ASN A 32 10.13 1.87 1.05
CA ASN A 32 11.54 1.43 1.09
C ASN A 32 11.73 0.03 1.71
N GLN A 33 10.76 -0.47 2.49
CA GLN A 33 10.91 -1.71 3.27
C GLN A 33 10.09 -2.88 2.72
N LEU A 34 9.03 -2.61 1.95
CA LEU A 34 8.06 -3.62 1.49
C LEU A 34 8.31 -4.16 0.06
N GLY A 35 9.40 -3.75 -0.58
CA GLY A 35 9.81 -4.24 -1.88
C GLY A 35 9.31 -3.41 -3.06
N ASP A 36 9.89 -3.68 -4.23
CA ASP A 36 9.65 -2.93 -5.47
C ASP A 36 8.21 -3.14 -5.99
N ILE A 37 7.36 -2.11 -5.82
CA ILE A 37 5.99 -2.13 -6.35
C ILE A 37 5.90 -1.55 -7.78
N ASN A 38 7.02 -1.31 -8.47
CA ASN A 38 7.01 -0.70 -9.81
C ASN A 38 6.29 -1.57 -10.84
N TYR A 39 6.39 -2.90 -10.70
CA TYR A 39 5.59 -3.81 -11.53
C TYR A 39 4.09 -3.59 -11.33
N CYS A 40 3.63 -3.56 -10.07
CA CYS A 40 2.23 -3.33 -9.74
C CYS A 40 1.76 -1.95 -10.22
N LYS A 41 2.58 -0.89 -10.05
CA LYS A 41 2.29 0.46 -10.57
C LYS A 41 2.09 0.47 -12.10
N LYS A 42 2.93 -0.25 -12.85
CA LYS A 42 2.75 -0.42 -14.30
C LYS A 42 1.47 -1.17 -14.66
N GLN A 43 1.13 -2.22 -13.91
CA GLN A 43 -0.13 -2.94 -14.09
C GLN A 43 -1.35 -2.04 -13.79
N CYS A 44 -1.28 -1.20 -12.76
CA CYS A 44 -2.31 -0.19 -12.47
C CYS A 44 -2.49 0.77 -13.66
N GLN A 45 -1.41 1.29 -14.23
CA GLN A 45 -1.47 2.19 -15.40
C GLN A 45 -2.09 1.52 -16.63
N MET A 46 -1.84 0.23 -16.83
CA MET A 46 -2.43 -0.53 -17.94
C MET A 46 -3.89 -0.87 -17.71
N SER A 47 -4.30 -1.09 -16.46
CA SER A 47 -5.67 -1.46 -16.10
C SER A 47 -6.59 -0.24 -16.05
N ILE A 48 -6.09 0.92 -15.63
CA ILE A 48 -6.86 2.15 -15.48
C ILE A 48 -6.65 3.03 -16.73
N LYS A 49 -7.36 2.70 -17.82
CA LYS A 49 -7.25 3.42 -19.11
C LYS A 49 -8.19 4.63 -19.26
N ASN A 50 -8.98 4.98 -18.25
CA ASN A 50 -10.06 5.96 -18.40
C ASN A 50 -9.58 7.42 -18.30
N LYS A 51 -9.97 8.28 -19.26
CA LYS A 51 -9.87 9.76 -19.19
C LYS A 51 -11.02 10.34 -18.35
N SER A 52 -11.27 9.79 -17.17
CA SER A 52 -12.27 10.34 -16.25
C SER A 52 -11.62 11.42 -15.38
N PRO A 53 -12.36 12.48 -14.97
CA PRO A 53 -11.89 13.41 -13.93
C PRO A 53 -11.55 12.72 -12.60
N ALA A 54 -12.01 11.49 -12.38
CA ALA A 54 -11.65 10.68 -11.21
C ALA A 54 -10.38 9.83 -11.39
N LYS A 55 -9.68 9.91 -12.53
CA LYS A 55 -8.56 9.04 -12.89
C LYS A 55 -7.46 9.03 -11.83
N ASP A 56 -7.10 10.19 -11.29
CA ASP A 56 -6.03 10.28 -10.29
C ASP A 56 -6.42 9.61 -8.96
N SER A 57 -7.68 9.74 -8.54
CA SER A 57 -8.18 9.06 -7.33
C SER A 57 -8.19 7.55 -7.50
N ILE A 58 -8.63 7.06 -8.66
CA ILE A 58 -8.66 5.64 -9.03
C ILE A 58 -7.22 5.09 -9.10
N MET A 59 -6.30 5.80 -9.75
CA MET A 59 -4.87 5.42 -9.81
C MET A 59 -4.23 5.38 -8.42
N ASN A 60 -4.52 6.38 -7.58
CA ASN A 60 -4.03 6.41 -6.21
C ASN A 60 -4.56 5.24 -5.38
N ALA A 61 -5.84 4.88 -5.55
CA ALA A 61 -6.42 3.71 -4.90
C ALA A 61 -5.71 2.40 -5.33
N CYS A 62 -5.40 2.25 -6.62
CA CYS A 62 -4.63 1.10 -7.09
C CYS A 62 -3.22 1.03 -6.51
N HIS A 63 -2.49 2.16 -6.47
CA HIS A 63 -1.17 2.22 -5.85
C HIS A 63 -1.22 1.90 -4.35
N ARG A 64 -2.28 2.31 -3.65
CA ARG A 64 -2.51 1.94 -2.25
C ARG A 64 -2.74 0.45 -2.08
N GLY A 65 -3.52 -0.17 -2.97
CA GLY A 65 -3.69 -1.63 -3.02
C GLY A 65 -2.35 -2.37 -3.22
N CYS A 66 -1.49 -1.89 -4.12
CA CYS A 66 -0.15 -2.45 -4.32
C CYS A 66 0.69 -2.45 -3.03
N ARG A 67 0.67 -1.35 -2.27
CA ARG A 67 1.39 -1.22 -0.99
C ARG A 67 0.77 -2.13 0.08
N LEU A 68 -0.56 -2.15 0.16
CA LEU A 68 -1.31 -2.93 1.15
C LEU A 68 -1.04 -4.42 1.01
N TYR A 69 -1.03 -4.95 -0.22
CA TYR A 69 -0.70 -6.36 -0.44
C TYR A 69 0.70 -6.72 0.06
N SER A 70 1.71 -5.85 -0.14
CA SER A 70 3.05 -6.11 0.40
C SER A 70 3.06 -6.14 1.93
N ILE A 71 2.20 -5.36 2.60
CA ILE A 71 2.02 -5.43 4.06
C ILE A 71 1.40 -6.77 4.43
N CYS A 72 0.29 -7.15 3.80
CA CYS A 72 -0.40 -8.41 4.06
C CYS A 72 0.52 -9.61 3.80
N GLN A 73 1.30 -9.60 2.72
CA GLN A 73 2.28 -10.66 2.45
C GLN A 73 3.36 -10.70 3.54
N PHE A 74 3.88 -9.55 3.96
CA PHE A 74 4.90 -9.51 5.01
C PHE A 74 4.38 -10.06 6.35
N VAL A 75 3.14 -9.73 6.74
CA VAL A 75 2.53 -10.18 7.99
C VAL A 75 2.19 -11.67 7.95
N ASN A 76 1.58 -12.14 6.87
CA ASN A 76 1.20 -13.55 6.71
C ASN A 76 2.41 -14.46 6.41
N GLY A 77 3.52 -13.89 5.90
CA GLY A 77 4.69 -14.65 5.50
C GLY A 77 4.34 -15.72 4.45
N ASN A 78 4.80 -16.95 4.68
CA ASN A 78 4.62 -18.05 3.75
C ASN A 78 3.23 -18.72 3.79
N THR A 79 2.30 -18.30 4.65
CA THR A 79 1.00 -18.98 4.82
C THR A 79 0.11 -18.90 3.58
N GLY A 80 0.42 -18.04 2.62
CA GLY A 80 -0.09 -18.13 1.27
C GLY A 80 -0.50 -16.79 0.69
N ILE A 81 0.02 -16.50 -0.50
CA ILE A 81 -0.35 -15.38 -1.38
C ILE A 81 -1.86 -15.16 -1.49
N ASN A 82 -2.64 -16.26 -1.48
CA ASN A 82 -4.10 -16.19 -1.54
C ASN A 82 -4.70 -15.51 -0.31
N THR A 83 -4.26 -15.88 0.90
CA THR A 83 -4.73 -15.25 2.14
C THR A 83 -4.35 -13.78 2.18
N SER A 84 -3.09 -13.43 1.87
CA SER A 84 -2.69 -12.01 1.82
C SER A 84 -3.50 -11.20 0.81
N LYS A 85 -3.94 -11.82 -0.29
CA LYS A 85 -4.78 -11.19 -1.30
C LYS A 85 -6.20 -10.96 -0.78
N GLU A 86 -6.80 -11.95 -0.12
CA GLU A 86 -8.14 -11.84 0.45
C GLU A 86 -8.19 -10.76 1.54
N GLU A 87 -7.20 -10.74 2.45
CA GLU A 87 -7.07 -9.71 3.49
C GLU A 87 -6.92 -8.30 2.88
N CYS A 88 -6.09 -8.17 1.85
CA CYS A 88 -5.93 -6.90 1.13
C CYS A 88 -7.24 -6.44 0.47
N GLN A 89 -7.98 -7.35 -0.15
CA GLN A 89 -9.25 -7.05 -0.81
C GLN A 89 -10.35 -6.69 0.19
N GLY A 90 -10.43 -7.39 1.33
CA GLY A 90 -11.35 -7.06 2.43
C GLY A 90 -11.11 -5.64 2.95
N ALA A 91 -9.84 -5.31 3.21
CA ALA A 91 -9.47 -3.96 3.64
C ALA A 91 -9.75 -2.88 2.57
N CYS A 92 -9.58 -3.19 1.27
CA CYS A 92 -10.00 -2.29 0.19
C CYS A 92 -11.53 -2.05 0.20
N GLN A 93 -12.32 -3.09 0.48
CA GLN A 93 -13.77 -3.00 0.53
C GLN A 93 -14.25 -2.11 1.69
N GLU A 94 -13.58 -2.18 2.84
CA GLU A 94 -13.85 -1.34 4.00
C GLU A 94 -13.39 0.11 3.81
N ALA A 95 -12.24 0.32 3.16
CA ALA A 95 -11.64 1.64 3.03
C ALA A 95 -12.30 2.54 1.97
N TYR A 96 -12.96 1.96 0.96
CA TYR A 96 -13.49 2.70 -0.18
C TYR A 96 -14.99 2.57 -0.33
N SER A 97 -15.69 3.70 -0.26
CA SER A 97 -17.14 3.79 -0.50
C SER A 97 -17.50 3.93 -1.97
N LYS A 98 -16.58 4.41 -2.81
CA LYS A 98 -16.79 4.53 -4.26
C LYS A 98 -16.34 3.27 -4.96
N LEU A 99 -17.25 2.67 -5.73
CA LEU A 99 -16.99 1.41 -6.43
C LEU A 99 -15.74 1.46 -7.32
N LEU A 100 -15.54 2.54 -8.09
CA LEU A 100 -14.37 2.65 -8.98
C LEU A 100 -13.02 2.72 -8.23
N GLU A 101 -13.00 3.32 -7.04
CA GLU A 101 -11.79 3.39 -6.20
C GLU A 101 -11.56 2.05 -5.51
N GLN A 102 -12.63 1.40 -5.04
CA GLN A 102 -12.59 0.06 -4.46
C GLN A 102 -12.05 -0.99 -5.45
N GLU A 103 -12.61 -1.03 -6.67
CA GLU A 103 -12.16 -1.93 -7.74
C GLU A 103 -10.70 -1.69 -8.12
N ALA A 104 -10.27 -0.42 -8.14
CA ALA A 104 -8.88 -0.08 -8.41
C ALA A 104 -7.95 -0.54 -7.30
N CYS A 105 -8.32 -0.38 -6.03
CA CYS A 105 -7.58 -0.92 -4.89
C CYS A 105 -7.43 -2.44 -4.98
N SER A 106 -8.55 -3.14 -5.24
CA SER A 106 -8.57 -4.60 -5.44
C SER A 106 -7.71 -5.06 -6.62
N THR A 107 -7.66 -4.26 -7.70
CA THR A 107 -6.75 -4.48 -8.83
C THR A 107 -5.29 -4.38 -8.42
N GLY A 108 -4.96 -3.40 -7.58
CA GLY A 108 -3.62 -3.26 -6.97
C GLY A 108 -3.23 -4.49 -6.15
N CYS A 109 -4.14 -4.99 -5.29
CA CYS A 109 -3.91 -6.22 -4.52
C CYS A 109 -3.64 -7.44 -5.42
N ALA A 110 -4.34 -7.54 -6.55
CA ALA A 110 -4.20 -8.67 -7.48
C ALA A 110 -2.99 -8.58 -8.42
N SER A 111 -2.39 -7.39 -8.58
CA SER A 111 -1.33 -7.13 -9.56
C SER A 111 0.08 -7.40 -9.02
N GLN A 112 0.21 -7.79 -7.76
CA GLN A 112 1.50 -8.11 -7.16
C GLN A 112 1.91 -9.56 -7.49
N PRO A 113 3.16 -9.79 -7.90
CA PRO A 113 3.60 -11.12 -8.29
C PRO A 113 3.80 -12.00 -7.06
N ALA A 114 3.56 -13.30 -7.23
CA ALA A 114 3.82 -14.32 -6.23
C ALA A 114 5.32 -14.36 -5.84
N GLU A 115 5.64 -14.63 -4.57
CA GLU A 115 7.01 -14.86 -4.04
C GLU A 115 8.01 -15.60 -4.97
N PRO A 116 7.64 -16.66 -5.73
CA PRO A 116 8.55 -17.28 -6.69
C PRO A 116 9.15 -16.30 -7.71
N GLU A 117 8.41 -15.27 -8.14
CA GLU A 117 8.90 -14.25 -9.05
C GLU A 117 9.81 -13.21 -8.38
N ILE A 118 9.55 -12.88 -7.12
CA ILE A 118 10.40 -11.98 -6.32
C ILE A 118 11.75 -12.64 -6.07
N LYS A 119 11.75 -13.94 -5.70
CA LYS A 119 12.98 -14.73 -5.54
C LYS A 119 13.75 -14.89 -6.85
N ARG A 120 13.05 -15.17 -7.97
CA ARG A 120 13.66 -15.21 -9.33
C ARG A 120 14.26 -13.86 -9.75
N ARG A 121 13.66 -12.73 -9.35
CA ARG A 121 14.20 -11.39 -9.62
C ARG A 121 15.41 -11.08 -8.75
N LYS A 122 15.38 -11.44 -7.46
CA LYS A 122 16.51 -11.27 -6.54
C LYS A 122 17.72 -12.08 -7.01
N VAL A 123 17.50 -13.33 -7.44
CA VAL A 123 18.54 -14.20 -8.05
C VAL A 123 19.09 -13.58 -9.34
N ARG A 124 18.24 -13.11 -10.26
CA ARG A 124 18.70 -12.43 -11.48
C ARG A 124 19.52 -11.17 -11.19
N LEU A 125 19.13 -10.35 -10.21
CA LEU A 125 19.87 -9.13 -9.87
C LEU A 125 21.23 -9.44 -9.23
N SER A 126 21.30 -10.46 -8.37
CA SER A 126 22.59 -10.96 -7.86
C SER A 126 23.47 -11.53 -8.98
N ASP A 127 22.91 -12.24 -9.95
CA ASP A 127 23.65 -12.79 -11.10
C ASP A 127 24.23 -11.69 -12.01
N PHE A 128 23.49 -10.60 -12.24
CA PHE A 128 23.98 -9.42 -12.97
C PHE A 128 25.14 -8.72 -12.24
N THR A 129 25.06 -8.63 -10.91
CA THR A 129 26.11 -8.00 -10.08
C THR A 129 27.39 -8.83 -10.09
N SER A 130 27.28 -10.16 -10.17
CA SER A 130 28.42 -11.06 -10.32
C SER A 130 29.08 -11.02 -11.71
N GLN A 131 28.33 -10.73 -12.77
CA GLN A 131 28.89 -10.56 -14.13
C GLN A 131 29.57 -9.21 -14.34
N SER A 132 29.08 -8.12 -13.72
CA SER A 132 29.69 -6.78 -13.88
C SER A 132 31.01 -6.59 -13.11
N LYS A 133 31.45 -7.60 -12.35
CA LYS A 133 32.69 -7.58 -11.55
C LYS A 133 33.80 -8.47 -12.12
N LYS A 134 33.60 -9.04 -13.32
CA LYS A 134 34.60 -9.78 -14.09
C LYS A 134 35.08 -8.96 -15.28
#